data_AF-A0A836S0Q3-F1
#
_entry.id   AF-A0A836S0Q3-F1
#
_cell.length_a   1.000
_cell.length_b   1.000
_cell.length_c   1.000
_cell.angle_alpha   90.00
_cell.angle_beta   90.00
_cell.angle_gamma   90.00
#
_symmetry.space_group_name_H-M   'P 1'
#
loop_
_entity.id
_entity.type
_entity.pdbx_description
1 polymer ?
#
loop_
_entity_poly.entity_id
_entity_poly.type
_entity_poly.pdbx_seq_one_letter_code
_entity_poly.pdbx_strand_id
1 'polypeptide(L)'
;AIFGLATIYSGNVIFKEKPRVRFEDIIGLDEAKQAIIDSIVYPSKRPDLFPLGWPRGILLYGPPGCGKTMLAAAVANEVDGVFMHIDAANIMSKWLGEAEKRVAMIFRYAYRVSEEQGKPVIIFIDEADALLGVYEHEIGGEARVRNQFLKEMDGLNSKSAKHLVYVIAATNKPWKLDIGFLRRFQRRIYVPPPNRDARRALFEYYTRYIRVAPDVDFDLLADRTEGYSASDIRDVVMEAHLITIRELFKSGNIYGEPRPVTMNDFLYVISRRRPSISRELLKLYEEWSQRFGGTL
;
A
#
# COMPACT_ATOMS: atom_id res chain seq x y z
N ALA A 1 2.58 -23.23 -1.04
CA ALA A 1 2.15 -23.73 -2.36
C ALA A 1 2.04 -22.55 -3.31
N ILE A 2 2.86 -22.59 -4.36
CA ILE A 2 2.97 -21.58 -5.41
C ILE A 2 1.70 -21.69 -6.26
N PHE A 3 0.78 -20.74 -6.15
CA PHE A 3 -0.44 -20.72 -6.97
C PHE A 3 -0.23 -19.81 -8.17
N GLY A 4 -0.23 -20.42 -9.36
CA GLY A 4 -0.29 -19.74 -10.65
C GLY A 4 -1.62 -19.01 -10.81
N LEU A 5 -1.51 -17.73 -11.17
CA LEU A 5 -2.56 -16.72 -11.21
C LEU A 5 -3.10 -16.56 -12.64
N ALA A 6 -4.41 -16.44 -12.78
CA ALA A 6 -5.03 -16.06 -14.05
C ALA A 6 -5.15 -14.53 -14.16
N THR A 7 -4.29 -13.91 -14.97
CA THR A 7 -4.41 -12.50 -15.38
C THR A 7 -5.44 -12.39 -16.49
N ILE A 8 -6.59 -11.76 -16.24
CA ILE A 8 -7.55 -11.47 -17.31
C ILE A 8 -7.09 -10.21 -18.04
N TYR A 9 -6.49 -10.40 -19.22
CA TYR A 9 -6.12 -9.33 -20.13
C TYR A 9 -7.34 -8.88 -20.95
N SER A 10 -7.97 -7.78 -20.57
CA SER A 10 -8.75 -6.97 -21.52
C SER A 10 -8.10 -5.58 -21.65
N GLY A 11 -7.16 -5.42 -22.57
CA GLY A 11 -6.76 -4.10 -23.09
C GLY A 11 -5.88 -3.19 -22.21
N ASN A 12 -5.10 -3.73 -21.26
CA ASN A 12 -4.13 -3.05 -20.38
C ASN A 12 -4.68 -2.40 -19.09
N VAL A 13 -5.53 -3.12 -18.35
CA VAL A 13 -5.75 -2.93 -16.90
C VAL A 13 -5.44 -4.25 -16.21
N ILE A 14 -4.54 -4.25 -15.23
CA ILE A 14 -4.16 -5.48 -14.51
C ILE A 14 -5.17 -5.70 -13.39
N PHE A 15 -6.10 -6.63 -13.58
CA PHE A 15 -6.90 -7.16 -12.49
C PHE A 15 -6.03 -8.14 -11.71
N LYS A 16 -5.54 -7.72 -10.55
CA LYS A 16 -5.05 -8.68 -9.56
C LYS A 16 -6.27 -9.27 -8.87
N GLU A 17 -6.29 -10.60 -8.70
CA GLU A 17 -7.28 -11.29 -7.88
C GLU A 17 -7.52 -10.55 -6.56
N LYS A 18 -8.73 -10.67 -5.99
CA LYS A 18 -9.06 -10.13 -4.67
C LYS A 18 -7.95 -10.54 -3.69
N PRO A 19 -7.15 -9.59 -3.16
CA PRO A 19 -6.04 -9.94 -2.28
C PRO A 19 -6.58 -10.76 -1.12
N ARG A 20 -5.95 -11.85 -0.69
CA ARG A 20 -6.43 -12.65 0.47
C ARG A 20 -6.00 -12.05 1.81
N VAL A 21 -6.02 -10.72 1.92
CA VAL A 21 -5.55 -9.98 3.10
C VAL A 21 -6.73 -9.26 3.74
N ARG A 22 -6.93 -9.44 5.03
CA ARG A 22 -7.90 -8.70 5.86
C ARG A 22 -7.18 -7.71 6.77
N PHE A 23 -7.90 -6.82 7.43
CA PHE A 23 -7.27 -5.90 8.40
C PHE A 23 -6.62 -6.64 9.57
N GLU A 24 -7.13 -7.81 9.93
CA GLU A 24 -6.57 -8.70 10.95
C GLU A 24 -5.19 -9.25 10.57
N ASP A 25 -4.89 -9.38 9.27
CA ASP A 25 -3.59 -9.83 8.77
C ASP A 25 -2.53 -8.71 8.79
N ILE A 26 -2.94 -7.47 9.06
CA ILE A 26 -2.06 -6.30 9.09
C ILE A 26 -1.70 -5.99 10.53
N ILE A 27 -0.41 -6.00 10.85
CA ILE A 27 0.09 -5.71 12.19
C ILE A 27 0.17 -4.18 12.40
N GLY A 28 -0.44 -3.70 13.49
CA GLY A 28 -0.50 -2.28 13.84
C GLY A 28 -1.39 -1.45 12.89
N LEU A 29 -1.04 -0.17 12.71
CA LEU A 29 -1.74 0.80 11.85
C LEU A 29 -3.21 1.06 12.25
N ASP A 30 -3.52 0.99 13.54
CA ASP A 30 -4.91 1.05 14.02
C ASP A 30 -5.62 2.36 13.66
N GLU A 31 -4.93 3.50 13.76
CA GLU A 31 -5.46 4.80 13.33
C GLU A 31 -5.73 4.84 11.83
N ALA A 32 -4.82 4.30 11.01
CA ALA A 32 -4.98 4.27 9.56
C ALA A 32 -6.11 3.32 9.13
N LYS A 33 -6.23 2.15 9.80
CA LYS A 33 -7.35 1.24 9.63
C LYS A 33 -8.66 1.92 9.98
N GLN A 34 -8.75 2.58 11.14
CA GLN A 34 -9.96 3.28 11.56
C GLN A 34 -10.36 4.37 10.59
N ALA A 35 -9.41 5.21 10.14
CA ALA A 35 -9.69 6.25 9.17
C ALA A 35 -10.22 5.70 7.83
N ILE A 36 -9.76 4.52 7.39
CA ILE A 36 -10.32 3.82 6.24
C ILE A 36 -11.71 3.26 6.52
N ILE A 37 -11.92 2.66 7.70
CA ILE A 37 -13.22 2.14 8.12
C ILE A 37 -14.27 3.26 8.04
N ASP A 38 -13.96 4.42 8.61
CA ASP A 38 -14.84 5.60 8.62
C ASP A 38 -15.12 6.12 7.21
N SER A 39 -14.12 6.09 6.32
CA SER A 39 -14.20 6.70 4.99
C SER A 39 -14.80 5.79 3.92
N ILE A 40 -14.66 4.47 4.07
CA ILE A 40 -15.03 3.48 3.05
C ILE A 40 -15.99 2.45 3.61
N VAL A 41 -15.65 1.78 4.71
CA VAL A 41 -16.40 0.60 5.20
C VAL A 41 -17.79 1.00 5.69
N TYR A 42 -17.87 1.96 6.61
CA TYR A 42 -19.15 2.43 7.15
C TYR A 42 -20.09 2.98 6.06
N PRO A 43 -19.67 3.92 5.19
CA PRO A 43 -20.56 4.44 4.16
C PRO A 43 -20.87 3.42 3.05
N SER A 44 -20.03 2.39 2.83
CA SER A 44 -20.40 1.28 1.93
C SER A 44 -21.51 0.41 2.51
N LYS A 45 -21.52 0.20 3.84
CA LYS A 45 -22.50 -0.65 4.53
C LYS A 45 -23.82 0.06 4.84
N ARG A 46 -23.76 1.34 5.21
CA ARG A 46 -24.92 2.17 5.58
C ARG A 46 -24.86 3.55 4.92
N PRO A 47 -25.01 3.64 3.58
CA PRO A 47 -25.02 4.91 2.87
C PRO A 47 -26.04 5.93 3.40
N ASP A 48 -27.15 5.44 3.96
CA ASP A 48 -28.26 6.22 4.52
C ASP A 48 -27.83 7.09 5.73
N LEU A 49 -26.77 6.71 6.43
CA LEU A 49 -26.23 7.46 7.57
C LEU A 49 -25.33 8.63 7.16
N PHE A 50 -25.06 8.79 5.86
CA PHE A 50 -24.17 9.82 5.32
C PHE A 50 -24.92 10.76 4.35
N PRO A 51 -25.95 11.50 4.83
CA PRO A 51 -26.81 12.33 3.97
C PRO A 51 -26.07 13.52 3.34
N LEU A 52 -24.95 13.94 3.91
CA LEU A 52 -24.09 15.00 3.37
C LEU A 52 -23.02 14.47 2.40
N GLY A 53 -23.02 13.17 2.13
CA GLY A 53 -21.98 12.48 1.37
C GLY A 53 -20.78 12.09 2.25
N TRP A 54 -19.79 11.46 1.62
CA TRP A 54 -18.55 11.00 2.25
C TRP A 54 -17.39 10.99 1.24
N PRO A 55 -16.13 10.95 1.70
CA PRO A 55 -14.96 10.89 0.84
C PRO A 55 -14.97 9.68 -0.11
N ARG A 56 -14.66 9.93 -1.39
CA ARG A 56 -14.43 8.87 -2.40
C ARG A 56 -12.96 8.78 -2.83
N GLY A 57 -12.17 9.82 -2.60
CA GLY A 57 -10.73 9.83 -2.80
C GLY A 57 -9.97 9.75 -1.47
N ILE A 58 -9.17 8.69 -1.32
CA ILE A 58 -8.35 8.43 -0.13
C ILE A 58 -6.87 8.39 -0.53
N LEU A 59 -6.05 9.24 0.08
CA LEU A 59 -4.60 9.24 -0.14
C LEU A 59 -3.90 8.58 1.04
N LEU A 60 -3.22 7.47 0.79
CA LEU A 60 -2.28 6.86 1.72
C LEU A 60 -0.88 7.42 1.46
N TYR A 61 -0.26 8.02 2.47
CA TYR A 61 1.09 8.54 2.35
C TYR A 61 1.95 8.10 3.54
N GLY A 62 3.25 8.01 3.32
CA GLY A 62 4.20 7.64 4.37
C GLY A 62 5.38 6.87 3.79
N PRO A 63 6.35 6.47 4.64
CA PRO A 63 7.57 5.83 4.18
C PRO A 63 7.32 4.56 3.36
N PRO A 64 8.23 4.19 2.45
CA PRO A 64 8.15 2.93 1.72
C PRO A 64 8.19 1.74 2.69
N GLY A 65 7.63 0.61 2.28
CA GLY A 65 7.67 -0.63 3.09
C GLY A 65 6.79 -0.64 4.34
N CYS A 66 5.93 0.36 4.55
CA CYS A 66 5.06 0.47 5.74
C CYS A 66 3.62 -0.04 5.52
N GLY A 67 3.35 -0.77 4.41
CA GLY A 67 2.08 -1.48 4.24
C GLY A 67 0.94 -0.75 3.53
N LYS A 68 1.17 0.40 2.87
CA LYS A 68 0.14 1.14 2.12
C LYS A 68 -0.65 0.26 1.12
N THR A 69 0.05 -0.46 0.26
CA THR A 69 -0.56 -1.37 -0.74
C THR A 69 -1.34 -2.50 -0.08
N MET A 70 -0.82 -3.05 1.01
CA MET A 70 -1.47 -4.12 1.79
C MET A 70 -2.75 -3.61 2.47
N LEU A 71 -2.70 -2.40 3.03
CA LEU A 71 -3.83 -1.74 3.66
C LEU A 71 -4.94 -1.47 2.64
N ALA A 72 -4.61 -0.92 1.47
CA ALA A 72 -5.57 -0.70 0.38
C ALA A 72 -6.21 -2.01 -0.13
N ALA A 73 -5.39 -3.05 -0.28
CA ALA A 73 -5.83 -4.38 -0.66
C ALA A 73 -6.82 -4.98 0.36
N ALA A 74 -6.57 -4.78 1.66
CA ALA A 74 -7.43 -5.29 2.70
C ALA A 74 -8.82 -4.65 2.73
N VAL A 75 -8.93 -3.36 2.37
CA VAL A 75 -10.22 -2.64 2.30
C VAL A 75 -11.22 -3.36 1.41
N ALA A 76 -10.77 -3.87 0.26
CA ALA A 76 -11.65 -4.58 -0.67
C ALA A 76 -12.23 -5.87 -0.07
N ASN A 77 -11.54 -6.51 0.89
CA ASN A 77 -12.13 -7.64 1.61
C ASN A 77 -13.15 -7.22 2.65
N GLU A 78 -12.87 -6.15 3.39
CA GLU A 78 -13.76 -5.64 4.45
C GLU A 78 -15.13 -5.17 3.91
N VAL A 79 -15.16 -4.70 2.67
CA VAL A 79 -16.40 -4.25 2.00
C VAL A 79 -16.98 -5.27 1.01
N ASP A 80 -16.41 -6.48 0.95
CA ASP A 80 -16.68 -7.48 -0.09
C ASP A 80 -16.70 -6.89 -1.51
N GLY A 81 -15.75 -6.00 -1.78
CA GLY A 81 -15.62 -5.27 -3.03
C GLY A 81 -14.63 -5.88 -4.01
N VAL A 82 -14.55 -5.24 -5.18
CA VAL A 82 -13.58 -5.54 -6.24
C VAL A 82 -12.35 -4.63 -6.07
N PHE A 83 -11.15 -5.20 -6.17
CA PHE A 83 -9.90 -4.45 -6.10
C PHE A 83 -9.27 -4.32 -7.50
N MET A 84 -9.16 -3.10 -7.99
CA MET A 84 -8.49 -2.78 -9.25
C MET A 84 -7.13 -2.14 -8.96
N HIS A 85 -6.06 -2.91 -9.11
CA HIS A 85 -4.69 -2.43 -8.85
C HIS A 85 -4.08 -1.81 -10.10
N ILE A 86 -3.70 -0.54 -10.01
CA ILE A 86 -3.14 0.23 -11.10
C ILE A 86 -1.81 0.81 -10.63
N ASP A 87 -0.79 0.56 -11.43
CA ASP A 87 0.50 1.21 -11.27
C ASP A 87 0.49 2.49 -12.13
N ALA A 88 0.69 3.64 -11.47
CA ALA A 88 0.72 4.95 -12.10
C ALA A 88 1.70 5.03 -13.29
N ALA A 89 2.88 4.40 -13.17
CA ALA A 89 3.90 4.40 -14.22
C ALA A 89 3.44 3.62 -15.48
N ASN A 90 2.59 2.61 -15.30
CA ASN A 90 2.03 1.83 -16.41
C ASN A 90 0.94 2.58 -17.20
N ILE A 91 0.29 3.59 -16.61
CA ILE A 91 -0.60 4.50 -17.34
C ILE A 91 0.24 5.40 -18.26
N MET A 92 1.39 5.87 -17.77
CA MET A 92 2.22 6.89 -18.43
C MET A 92 3.12 6.35 -19.55
N SER A 93 3.58 5.09 -19.46
CA SER A 93 4.67 4.56 -20.29
C SER A 93 4.31 4.13 -21.73
N LYS A 94 3.03 4.12 -22.12
CA LYS A 94 2.59 3.61 -23.44
C LYS A 94 1.72 4.63 -24.17
N TRP A 95 2.37 5.48 -24.96
CA TRP A 95 1.78 6.42 -25.91
C TRP A 95 0.91 7.53 -25.29
N LEU A 96 1.47 8.75 -25.24
CA LEU A 96 0.85 9.96 -24.68
C LEU A 96 -0.53 10.31 -25.28
N GLY A 97 -0.90 9.76 -26.45
CA GLY A 97 -2.23 9.93 -27.06
C GLY A 97 -3.31 8.95 -26.60
N GLU A 98 -2.93 7.80 -26.01
CA GLU A 98 -3.89 6.77 -25.55
C GLU A 98 -4.05 6.74 -24.02
N ALA A 99 -3.12 7.35 -23.28
CA ALA A 99 -3.15 7.37 -21.82
C ALA A 99 -4.43 8.04 -21.26
N GLU A 100 -4.88 9.14 -21.85
CA GLU A 100 -6.15 9.80 -21.48
C GLU A 100 -7.35 8.85 -21.66
N LYS A 101 -7.42 8.17 -22.81
CA LYS A 101 -8.48 7.19 -23.10
C LYS A 101 -8.43 6.04 -22.11
N ARG A 102 -7.23 5.60 -21.71
CA ARG A 102 -7.04 4.51 -20.74
C ARG A 102 -7.56 4.91 -19.36
N VAL A 103 -7.26 6.12 -18.88
CA VAL A 103 -7.83 6.65 -17.63
C VAL A 103 -9.36 6.62 -17.69
N ALA A 104 -9.97 7.16 -18.75
CA ALA A 104 -11.42 7.11 -18.93
C ALA A 104 -11.98 5.68 -19.01
N MET A 105 -11.25 4.74 -19.62
CA MET A 105 -11.65 3.32 -19.68
C MET A 105 -11.60 2.63 -18.32
N ILE A 106 -10.59 2.92 -17.49
CA ILE A 106 -10.47 2.39 -16.13
C ILE A 106 -11.70 2.76 -15.30
N PHE A 107 -12.07 4.04 -15.27
CA PHE A 107 -13.21 4.51 -14.49
C PHE A 107 -14.53 3.98 -15.05
N ARG A 108 -14.73 4.00 -16.38
CA ARG A 108 -15.91 3.38 -17.01
C ARG A 108 -16.05 1.89 -16.67
N TYR A 109 -14.95 1.16 -16.69
CA TYR A 109 -14.93 -0.24 -16.30
C TYR A 109 -15.30 -0.41 -14.81
N ALA A 110 -14.73 0.40 -13.92
CA ALA A 110 -15.05 0.36 -12.48
C ALA A 110 -16.54 0.64 -12.21
N TYR A 111 -17.13 1.65 -12.87
CA TYR A 111 -18.57 1.94 -12.75
C TYR A 111 -19.41 0.75 -13.21
N ARG A 112 -19.09 0.19 -14.39
CA ARG A 112 -19.79 -0.98 -14.94
C ARG A 112 -19.70 -2.18 -14.02
N VAL A 113 -18.51 -2.51 -13.50
CA VAL A 113 -18.34 -3.64 -12.57
C VAL A 113 -19.10 -3.42 -11.27
N SER A 114 -19.09 -2.19 -10.74
CA SER A 114 -19.85 -1.86 -9.53
C SER A 114 -21.35 -2.09 -9.74
N GLU A 115 -21.86 -1.72 -10.91
CA GLU A 115 -23.27 -1.91 -11.29
C GLU A 115 -23.62 -3.38 -11.55
N GLU A 116 -22.84 -4.07 -12.38
CA GLU A 116 -23.07 -5.48 -12.75
C GLU A 116 -22.99 -6.42 -11.53
N GLN A 117 -22.09 -6.15 -10.58
CA GLN A 117 -21.89 -7.00 -9.41
C GLN A 117 -22.65 -6.52 -8.17
N GLY A 118 -23.20 -5.30 -8.18
CA GLY A 118 -23.80 -4.67 -7.00
C GLY A 118 -22.82 -4.50 -5.83
N LYS A 119 -21.51 -4.36 -6.13
CA LYS A 119 -20.43 -4.35 -5.14
C LYS A 119 -19.62 -3.05 -5.19
N PRO A 120 -19.01 -2.63 -4.06
CA PRO A 120 -18.02 -1.57 -4.08
C PRO A 120 -16.81 -1.92 -4.96
N VAL A 121 -16.26 -0.93 -5.66
CA VAL A 121 -15.03 -1.08 -6.45
C VAL A 121 -13.99 -0.13 -5.92
N ILE A 122 -12.83 -0.67 -5.54
CA ILE A 122 -11.67 0.08 -5.07
C ILE A 122 -10.66 0.16 -6.21
N ILE A 123 -10.49 1.35 -6.78
CA ILE A 123 -9.42 1.65 -7.72
C ILE A 123 -8.20 2.05 -6.88
N PHE A 124 -7.19 1.20 -6.82
CA PHE A 124 -5.94 1.48 -6.14
C PHE A 124 -4.87 1.94 -7.11
N ILE A 125 -4.27 3.09 -6.85
CA ILE A 125 -3.21 3.69 -7.65
C ILE A 125 -1.93 3.72 -6.82
N ASP A 126 -0.99 2.82 -7.12
CA ASP A 126 0.31 2.83 -6.49
C ASP A 126 1.26 3.83 -7.18
N GLU A 127 2.23 4.32 -6.42
CA GLU A 127 3.21 5.32 -6.87
C GLU A 127 2.56 6.55 -7.53
N ALA A 128 1.52 7.09 -6.90
CA ALA A 128 0.71 8.18 -7.45
C ALA A 128 1.55 9.41 -7.87
N ASP A 129 2.71 9.65 -7.23
CA ASP A 129 3.64 10.71 -7.62
C ASP A 129 4.22 10.55 -9.04
N ALA A 130 4.21 9.35 -9.63
CA ALA A 130 4.63 9.12 -11.02
C ALA A 130 3.61 9.61 -12.06
N LEU A 131 2.31 9.58 -11.71
CA LEU A 131 1.23 10.07 -12.58
C LEU A 131 0.94 11.57 -12.33
N LEU A 132 1.21 12.04 -11.13
CA LEU A 132 0.62 13.27 -10.58
C LEU A 132 1.67 14.26 -10.06
N GLY A 133 2.94 13.90 -10.12
CA GLY A 133 4.04 14.80 -9.83
C GLY A 133 4.05 15.99 -10.80
N VAL A 134 4.38 17.17 -10.29
CA VAL A 134 4.72 18.33 -11.13
C VAL A 134 6.16 18.14 -11.59
N TYR A 135 6.40 18.00 -12.89
CA TYR A 135 7.75 17.93 -13.45
C TYR A 135 8.07 19.24 -14.19
N GLU A 136 9.26 19.80 -13.94
CA GLU A 136 9.71 21.06 -14.55
C GLU A 136 9.87 20.98 -16.08
N HIS A 137 9.89 19.76 -16.64
CA HIS A 137 10.04 19.48 -18.08
C HIS A 137 8.88 18.66 -18.66
N GLU A 138 7.63 18.94 -18.27
CA GLU A 138 6.47 18.28 -18.89
C GLU A 138 6.31 18.70 -20.36
N ILE A 139 6.10 17.70 -21.24
CA ILE A 139 5.91 17.89 -22.69
C ILE A 139 4.40 18.07 -23.02
N GLY A 140 3.58 18.35 -21.99
CA GLY A 140 2.16 18.69 -22.08
C GLY A 140 1.22 17.48 -22.19
N GLY A 141 1.71 16.30 -22.54
CA GLY A 141 0.91 15.07 -22.54
C GLY A 141 0.62 14.58 -21.12
N GLU A 142 1.57 14.70 -20.20
CA GLU A 142 1.38 14.35 -18.79
C GLU A 142 0.28 15.20 -18.14
N ALA A 143 0.28 16.50 -18.43
CA ALA A 143 -0.74 17.42 -17.95
C ALA A 143 -2.15 17.04 -18.42
N ARG A 144 -2.32 16.58 -19.67
CA ARG A 144 -3.64 16.15 -20.16
C ARG A 144 -4.11 14.86 -19.49
N VAL A 145 -3.22 13.89 -19.28
CA VAL A 145 -3.55 12.65 -18.56
C VAL A 145 -3.96 12.95 -17.11
N ARG A 146 -3.21 13.82 -16.42
CA ARG A 146 -3.54 14.30 -15.07
C ARG A 146 -4.90 15.00 -15.06
N ASN A 147 -5.16 15.91 -16.00
CA ASN A 147 -6.45 16.59 -16.10
C ASN A 147 -7.61 15.62 -16.37
N GLN A 148 -7.41 14.62 -17.23
CA GLN A 148 -8.41 13.58 -17.46
C GLN A 148 -8.66 12.76 -16.18
N PHE A 149 -7.62 12.41 -15.43
CA PHE A 149 -7.76 11.73 -14.14
C PHE A 149 -8.56 12.57 -13.13
N LEU A 150 -8.23 13.86 -12.98
CA LEU A 150 -8.97 14.76 -12.09
C LEU A 150 -10.44 14.91 -12.51
N LYS A 151 -10.72 14.95 -13.82
CA LYS A 151 -12.08 14.97 -14.35
C LYS A 151 -12.86 13.71 -13.98
N GLU A 152 -12.24 12.52 -14.05
CA GLU A 152 -12.88 11.27 -13.62
C GLU A 152 -13.13 11.24 -12.11
N MET A 153 -12.20 11.76 -11.30
CA MET A 153 -12.35 11.94 -9.85
C MET A 153 -13.53 12.86 -9.50
N ASP A 154 -13.67 14.00 -10.20
CA ASP A 154 -14.79 14.92 -10.01
C ASP A 154 -16.14 14.24 -10.40
N GLY A 155 -16.09 13.29 -11.34
CA GLY A 155 -17.19 12.40 -11.72
C GLY A 155 -17.69 11.48 -10.60
N LEU A 156 -16.82 11.09 -9.64
CA LEU A 156 -17.20 10.23 -8.50
C LEU A 156 -18.20 10.92 -7.56
N ASN A 157 -18.08 12.23 -7.40
CA ASN A 157 -18.90 13.01 -6.47
C ASN A 157 -20.24 13.42 -7.09
N SER A 158 -20.30 13.58 -8.41
CA SER A 158 -21.49 14.04 -9.15
C SER A 158 -22.46 12.92 -9.50
N LYS A 159 -21.96 11.68 -9.68
CA LYS A 159 -22.78 10.49 -9.92
C LYS A 159 -23.24 9.90 -8.58
N SER A 160 -24.12 10.63 -7.91
CA SER A 160 -24.75 10.30 -6.63
C SER A 160 -25.23 8.84 -6.54
N ALA A 161 -24.98 8.24 -5.37
CA ALA A 161 -25.54 7.00 -4.79
C ALA A 161 -25.53 5.66 -5.57
N LYS A 162 -25.53 5.65 -6.92
CA LYS A 162 -25.71 4.42 -7.72
C LYS A 162 -24.46 3.55 -7.84
N HIS A 163 -23.26 4.13 -7.80
CA HIS A 163 -22.01 3.37 -7.95
C HIS A 163 -21.12 3.57 -6.72
N LEU A 164 -20.74 2.48 -6.06
CA LEU A 164 -19.85 2.50 -4.89
C LEU A 164 -18.38 2.41 -5.35
N VAL A 165 -17.94 3.38 -6.16
CA VAL A 165 -16.56 3.45 -6.63
C VAL A 165 -15.74 4.35 -5.72
N TYR A 166 -14.58 3.86 -5.29
CA TYR A 166 -13.60 4.58 -4.47
C TYR A 166 -12.25 4.58 -5.16
N VAL A 167 -11.47 5.63 -4.93
CA VAL A 167 -10.08 5.71 -5.39
C VAL A 167 -9.17 5.83 -4.18
N ILE A 168 -8.25 4.88 -4.06
CA ILE A 168 -7.17 4.92 -3.07
C ILE A 168 -5.86 5.15 -3.81
N ALA A 169 -5.18 6.25 -3.55
CA ALA A 169 -3.85 6.52 -4.08
C ALA A 169 -2.80 6.29 -3.00
N ALA A 170 -1.64 5.74 -3.34
CA ALA A 170 -0.50 5.59 -2.45
C ALA A 170 0.72 6.37 -2.96
N THR A 171 1.44 7.04 -2.07
CA THR A 171 2.72 7.70 -2.42
C THR A 171 3.71 7.67 -1.26
N ASN A 172 5.00 7.67 -1.62
CA ASN A 172 6.12 7.87 -0.69
C ASN A 172 6.65 9.33 -0.73
N LYS A 173 6.07 10.19 -1.57
CA LYS A 173 6.57 11.56 -1.81
C LYS A 173 5.40 12.54 -1.89
N PRO A 174 4.61 12.69 -0.81
CA PRO A 174 3.39 13.49 -0.85
C PRO A 174 3.63 14.99 -1.13
N TRP A 175 4.84 15.51 -0.85
CA TRP A 175 5.27 16.87 -1.21
C TRP A 175 5.41 17.11 -2.72
N LYS A 176 5.41 16.08 -3.56
CA LYS A 176 5.41 16.22 -5.03
C LYS A 176 4.01 16.41 -5.63
N LEU A 177 2.97 16.21 -4.85
CA LEU A 177 1.58 16.27 -5.32
C LEU A 177 1.09 17.72 -5.35
N ASP A 178 0.40 18.10 -6.43
CA ASP A 178 -0.18 19.44 -6.56
C ASP A 178 -1.47 19.62 -5.73
N ILE A 179 -1.81 20.87 -5.43
CA ILE A 179 -2.99 21.22 -4.62
C ILE A 179 -4.30 20.79 -5.31
N GLY A 180 -4.36 20.86 -6.64
CA GLY A 180 -5.49 20.41 -7.42
C GLY A 180 -5.76 18.93 -7.19
N PHE A 181 -4.73 18.10 -7.19
CA PHE A 181 -4.82 16.68 -6.82
C PHE A 181 -5.27 16.50 -5.37
N LEU A 182 -4.60 17.16 -4.43
CA LEU A 182 -4.91 17.00 -3.00
C LEU A 182 -6.37 17.31 -2.67
N ARG A 183 -7.01 18.25 -3.38
CA ARG A 183 -8.44 18.57 -3.21
C ARG A 183 -9.40 17.42 -3.55
N ARG A 184 -9.01 16.48 -4.42
CA ARG A 184 -9.84 15.32 -4.82
C ARG A 184 -9.66 14.13 -3.88
N PHE A 185 -8.61 14.15 -3.06
CA PHE A 185 -8.36 13.17 -2.01
C PHE A 185 -8.75 13.79 -0.67
N GLN A 186 -10.05 13.75 -0.39
CA GLN A 186 -10.63 14.44 0.77
C GLN A 186 -10.17 13.80 2.09
N ARG A 187 -9.89 12.49 2.08
CA ARG A 187 -9.22 11.83 3.21
C ARG A 187 -7.75 11.58 2.86
N ARG A 188 -6.85 11.98 3.75
CA ARG A 188 -5.41 11.78 3.63
C ARG A 188 -4.93 11.12 4.91
N ILE A 189 -4.39 9.92 4.78
CA ILE A 189 -4.08 9.02 5.89
C ILE A 189 -2.58 8.76 5.90
N TYR A 190 -1.94 9.14 7.00
CA TYR A 190 -0.54 8.83 7.23
C TYR A 190 -0.40 7.35 7.60
N VAL A 191 0.53 6.67 6.96
CA VAL A 191 0.92 5.29 7.24
C VAL A 191 2.33 5.32 7.83
N PRO A 192 2.46 5.37 9.18
CA PRO A 192 3.73 5.52 9.86
C PRO A 192 4.59 4.24 9.79
N PRO A 193 5.90 4.33 10.13
CA PRO A 193 6.68 3.15 10.46
C PRO A 193 6.09 2.39 11.65
N PRO A 194 6.36 1.08 11.79
CA PRO A 194 5.89 0.30 12.93
C PRO A 194 6.48 0.79 14.26
N ASN A 195 5.63 0.93 15.27
CA ASN A 195 6.04 1.15 16.66
C ASN A 195 6.73 -0.11 17.24
N ARG A 196 7.25 -0.03 18.47
CA ARG A 196 7.98 -1.14 19.11
C ARG A 196 7.17 -2.45 19.09
N ASP A 197 5.93 -2.42 19.54
CA ASP A 197 5.09 -3.62 19.65
C ASP A 197 4.75 -4.20 18.27
N ALA A 198 4.49 -3.35 17.27
CA ALA A 198 4.31 -3.78 15.89
C ALA A 198 5.59 -4.42 15.33
N ARG A 199 6.78 -3.89 15.64
CA ARG A 199 8.05 -4.52 15.23
C ARG A 199 8.24 -5.89 15.86
N ARG A 200 7.96 -6.04 17.16
CA ARG A 200 7.97 -7.33 17.88
C ARG A 200 7.05 -8.34 17.20
N ALA A 201 5.80 -7.96 16.96
CA ALA A 201 4.81 -8.79 16.29
C ALA A 201 5.19 -9.12 14.83
N LEU A 202 5.84 -8.20 14.11
CA LEU A 202 6.35 -8.45 12.76
C LEU A 202 7.47 -9.51 12.76
N PHE A 203 8.38 -9.47 13.73
CA PHE A 203 9.40 -10.52 13.86
C PHE A 203 8.75 -11.88 14.15
N GLU A 204 7.81 -11.97 15.10
CA GLU A 204 7.06 -13.20 15.37
C GLU A 204 6.34 -13.71 14.12
N TYR A 205 5.68 -12.80 13.39
CA TYR A 205 4.96 -13.13 12.16
C TYR A 205 5.87 -13.68 11.06
N TYR A 206 7.00 -13.02 10.77
CA TYR A 206 7.88 -13.48 9.69
C TYR A 206 8.69 -14.72 10.08
N THR A 207 8.98 -14.90 11.37
CA THR A 207 9.73 -16.07 11.85
C THR A 207 8.88 -17.35 11.90
N ARG A 208 7.54 -17.27 11.85
CA ARG A 208 6.66 -18.45 11.77
C ARG A 208 6.92 -19.36 10.56
N TYR A 209 7.62 -18.85 9.55
CA TYR A 209 7.96 -19.58 8.32
C TYR A 209 9.34 -20.24 8.35
N ILE A 210 10.12 -20.05 9.42
CA ILE A 210 11.49 -20.58 9.54
C ILE A 210 11.69 -21.23 10.91
N ARG A 211 12.74 -22.04 11.04
CA ARG A 211 13.16 -22.60 12.33
C ARG A 211 13.99 -21.55 13.07
N VAL A 212 13.51 -21.12 14.24
CA VAL A 212 14.24 -20.22 15.16
C VAL A 212 14.71 -21.00 16.39
N ALA A 213 15.88 -20.65 16.90
CA ALA A 213 16.43 -21.23 18.11
C ALA A 213 15.76 -20.62 19.36
N PRO A 214 15.78 -21.32 20.52
CA PRO A 214 15.13 -20.85 21.75
C PRO A 214 15.75 -19.57 22.35
N ASP A 215 16.94 -19.17 21.91
CA ASP A 215 17.65 -17.97 22.38
C ASP A 215 17.17 -16.67 21.69
N VAL A 216 16.30 -16.76 20.68
CA VAL A 216 15.80 -15.60 19.95
C VAL A 216 14.84 -14.79 20.82
N ASP A 217 15.24 -13.57 21.14
CA ASP A 217 14.47 -12.60 21.92
C ASP A 217 13.84 -11.54 21.00
N PHE A 218 12.54 -11.67 20.75
CA PHE A 218 11.79 -10.74 19.89
C PHE A 218 11.64 -9.33 20.47
N ASP A 219 11.67 -9.18 21.79
CA ASP A 219 11.63 -7.87 22.44
C ASP A 219 12.95 -7.12 22.19
N LEU A 220 14.08 -7.81 22.34
CA LEU A 220 15.38 -7.24 22.01
C LEU A 220 15.50 -6.91 20.52
N LEU A 221 14.97 -7.74 19.62
CA LEU A 221 14.94 -7.42 18.18
C LEU A 221 14.10 -6.16 17.90
N ALA A 222 12.94 -6.01 18.55
CA ALA A 222 12.10 -4.84 18.41
C ALA A 222 12.79 -3.54 18.90
N ASP A 223 13.55 -3.63 20.00
CA ASP A 223 14.33 -2.52 20.55
C ASP A 223 15.50 -2.12 19.65
N ARG A 224 16.15 -3.08 18.99
CA ARG A 224 17.30 -2.83 18.12
C ARG A 224 16.94 -2.34 16.71
N THR A 225 15.66 -2.25 16.38
CA THR A 225 15.18 -1.99 15.01
C THR A 225 14.32 -0.72 14.91
N GLU A 226 14.55 0.26 15.78
CA GLU A 226 13.96 1.60 15.62
C GLU A 226 14.30 2.17 14.23
N GLY A 227 13.28 2.74 13.56
CA GLY A 227 13.42 3.27 12.20
C GLY A 227 13.33 2.23 11.08
N TYR A 228 13.10 0.95 11.40
CA TYR A 228 12.89 -0.08 10.39
C TYR A 228 11.42 -0.07 9.93
N SER A 229 11.23 -0.20 8.62
CA SER A 229 9.93 -0.50 8.02
C SER A 229 9.55 -1.97 8.21
N ALA A 230 8.29 -2.32 7.93
CA ALA A 230 7.89 -3.74 7.91
C ALA A 230 8.67 -4.55 6.86
N SER A 231 9.03 -3.92 5.73
CA SER A 231 9.88 -4.52 4.71
C SER A 231 11.31 -4.77 5.22
N ASP A 232 11.88 -3.84 5.98
CA ASP A 232 13.23 -4.02 6.53
C ASP A 232 13.27 -5.19 7.52
N ILE A 233 12.23 -5.34 8.35
CA ILE A 233 12.12 -6.46 9.30
C ILE A 233 12.01 -7.79 8.57
N ARG A 234 11.17 -7.85 7.51
CA ARG A 234 11.09 -9.03 6.64
C ARG A 234 12.46 -9.38 6.07
N ASP A 235 13.19 -8.40 5.57
CA ASP A 235 14.50 -8.61 4.99
C ASP A 235 15.52 -9.10 6.03
N VAL A 236 15.49 -8.57 7.25
CA VAL A 236 16.33 -9.05 8.35
C VAL A 236 16.10 -10.54 8.60
N VAL A 237 14.83 -10.97 8.67
CA VAL A 237 14.46 -12.38 8.84
C VAL A 237 14.93 -13.24 7.67
N MET A 238 14.71 -12.77 6.44
CA MET A 238 15.16 -13.48 5.23
C MET A 238 16.69 -13.63 5.19
N GLU A 239 17.43 -12.58 5.52
CA GLU A 239 18.89 -12.60 5.49
C GLU A 239 19.48 -13.44 6.61
N ALA A 240 18.92 -13.40 7.82
CA ALA A 240 19.31 -14.26 8.93
C ALA A 240 19.08 -15.75 8.58
N HIS A 241 17.95 -16.07 7.95
CA HIS A 241 17.70 -17.43 7.45
C HIS A 241 18.69 -17.83 6.34
N LEU A 242 19.01 -16.91 5.42
CA LEU A 242 19.95 -17.18 4.33
C LEU A 242 21.36 -17.52 4.83
N ILE A 243 21.78 -17.01 6.00
CA ILE A 243 23.04 -17.42 6.64
C ILE A 243 23.05 -18.93 6.88
N THR A 244 22.00 -19.46 7.51
CA THR A 244 21.86 -20.90 7.82
C THR A 244 21.82 -21.78 6.56
N ILE A 245 21.17 -21.29 5.49
CA ILE A 245 21.15 -21.95 4.18
C ILE A 245 22.56 -21.98 3.58
N ARG A 246 23.29 -20.85 3.57
CA ARG A 246 24.65 -20.80 3.02
C ARG A 246 25.59 -21.77 3.74
N GLU A 247 25.46 -21.90 5.05
CA GLU A 247 26.25 -22.86 5.83
C GLU A 247 25.94 -24.32 5.45
N LEU A 248 24.66 -24.66 5.31
CA LEU A 248 24.23 -25.98 4.84
C LEU A 248 24.86 -26.33 3.49
N PHE A 249 24.76 -25.44 2.51
CA PHE A 249 25.34 -25.65 1.18
C PHE A 249 26.86 -25.77 1.23
N LYS A 250 27.55 -24.97 2.05
CA LYS A 250 29.01 -25.05 2.22
C LYS A 250 29.47 -26.35 2.89
N SER A 251 28.63 -26.97 3.73
CA SER A 251 28.95 -28.25 4.36
C SER A 251 28.88 -29.46 3.40
N GLY A 252 28.36 -29.27 2.19
CA GLY A 252 28.11 -30.36 1.23
C GLY A 252 26.84 -31.18 1.52
N ASN A 253 26.15 -30.92 2.65
CA ASN A 253 24.93 -31.62 3.03
C ASN A 253 23.66 -31.01 2.38
N ILE A 254 23.56 -31.06 1.06
CA ILE A 254 22.45 -30.44 0.30
C ILE A 254 21.07 -31.05 0.57
N TYR A 255 21.02 -32.25 1.15
CA TYR A 255 19.78 -32.95 1.52
C TYR A 255 19.41 -32.78 2.99
N GLY A 256 20.25 -32.12 3.78
CA GLY A 256 19.99 -31.84 5.19
C GLY A 256 19.03 -30.66 5.39
N GLU A 257 18.72 -30.40 6.65
CA GLU A 257 17.99 -29.19 7.04
C GLU A 257 18.96 -28.11 7.52
N PRO A 258 18.70 -26.82 7.23
CA PRO A 258 19.47 -25.74 7.83
C PRO A 258 19.28 -25.76 9.35
N ARG A 259 20.33 -25.43 10.09
CA ARG A 259 20.22 -25.22 11.54
C ARG A 259 19.19 -24.11 11.83
N PRO A 260 18.56 -24.11 13.02
CA PRO A 260 17.73 -22.99 13.44
C PRO A 260 18.50 -21.66 13.43
N VAL A 261 17.81 -20.58 13.09
CA VAL A 261 18.33 -19.21 13.15
C VAL A 261 18.45 -18.78 14.61
N THR A 262 19.64 -18.34 15.01
CA THR A 262 19.97 -17.95 16.38
C THR A 262 19.83 -16.44 16.59
N MET A 263 19.86 -16.00 17.85
CA MET A 263 19.86 -14.56 18.15
C MET A 263 21.09 -13.86 17.55
N ASN A 264 22.24 -14.53 17.54
CA ASN A 264 23.46 -13.98 16.97
C ASN A 264 23.36 -13.73 15.45
N ASP A 265 22.64 -14.59 14.71
CA ASP A 265 22.43 -14.37 13.27
C ASP A 265 21.63 -13.08 13.01
N PHE A 266 20.57 -12.86 13.81
CA PHE A 266 19.78 -11.63 13.72
C PHE A 266 20.61 -10.39 14.07
N LEU A 267 21.33 -10.42 15.19
CA LEU A 267 22.17 -9.30 15.62
C LEU A 267 23.27 -9.00 14.61
N TYR A 268 23.86 -10.03 14.00
CA TYR A 268 24.82 -9.89 12.91
C TYR A 268 24.20 -9.14 11.73
N VAL A 269 23.03 -9.56 11.24
CA VAL A 269 22.34 -8.88 10.13
C VAL A 269 21.97 -7.44 10.49
N ILE A 270 21.39 -7.22 11.68
CA ILE A 270 21.00 -5.89 12.15
C ILE A 270 22.20 -4.96 12.23
N SER A 271 23.37 -5.43 12.69
CA SER A 271 24.59 -4.61 12.76
C SER A 271 25.10 -4.12 11.40
N ARG A 272 24.75 -4.81 10.31
CA ARG A 272 25.21 -4.51 8.94
C ARG A 272 24.17 -3.79 8.11
N ARG A 273 22.90 -3.86 8.51
CA ARG A 273 21.79 -3.14 7.88
C ARG A 273 21.55 -1.83 8.61
N ARG A 274 21.33 -0.77 7.85
CA ARG A 274 20.85 0.51 8.41
C ARG A 274 19.32 0.58 8.27
N PRO A 275 18.62 1.27 9.17
CA PRO A 275 17.20 1.56 8.99
C PRO A 275 16.98 2.31 7.67
N SER A 276 15.93 1.95 6.94
CA SER A 276 15.58 2.64 5.68
C SER A 276 14.89 3.99 5.90
N ILE A 277 14.37 4.24 7.11
CA ILE A 277 13.62 5.44 7.46
C ILE A 277 14.44 6.29 8.42
N SER A 278 14.85 7.48 7.97
CA SER A 278 15.59 8.43 8.80
C SER A 278 14.66 9.36 9.58
N ARG A 279 15.19 9.97 10.65
CA ARG A 279 14.46 10.97 11.45
C ARG A 279 14.11 12.21 10.64
N GLU A 280 14.99 12.62 9.73
CA GLU A 280 14.77 13.76 8.82
C GLU A 280 13.60 13.46 7.88
N LEU A 281 13.52 12.24 7.36
CA LEU A 281 12.40 11.83 6.50
C LEU A 281 11.07 11.83 7.27
N LEU A 282 11.07 11.39 8.53
CA LEU A 282 9.86 11.44 9.37
C LEU A 282 9.39 12.88 9.61
N LYS A 283 10.31 13.81 9.87
CA LYS A 283 9.99 15.23 10.00
C LYS A 283 9.31 15.79 8.74
N LEU A 284 9.77 15.41 7.55
CA LEU A 284 9.11 15.83 6.30
C LEU A 284 7.66 15.34 6.22
N TYR A 285 7.37 14.13 6.69
CA TYR A 285 5.99 13.63 6.76
C TYR A 285 5.16 14.35 7.82
N GLU A 286 5.73 14.64 8.98
CA GLU A 286 5.06 15.39 10.04
C GLU A 286 4.69 16.80 9.59
N GLU A 287 5.64 17.55 9.01
CA GLU A 287 5.42 18.89 8.47
C GLU A 287 4.37 18.88 7.35
N TRP A 288 4.44 17.91 6.44
CA TRP A 288 3.45 17.75 5.39
C TRP A 288 2.07 17.42 5.97
N SER A 289 2.01 16.56 7.00
CA SER A 289 0.78 16.17 7.68
C SER A 289 0.16 17.33 8.48
N GLN A 290 0.95 18.21 9.07
CA GLN A 290 0.43 19.41 9.74
C GLN A 290 -0.19 20.38 8.74
N ARG A 291 0.39 20.50 7.54
CA ARG A 291 -0.07 21.42 6.50
C ARG A 291 -1.24 20.87 5.69
N PHE A 292 -1.26 19.57 5.44
CA PHE A 292 -2.16 18.94 4.48
C PHE A 292 -2.83 17.67 4.99
N GLY A 293 -2.45 17.14 6.16
CA GLY A 293 -3.12 15.98 6.75
C GLY A 293 -4.59 16.30 7.00
N GLY A 294 -5.46 15.32 6.77
CA GLY A 294 -6.83 15.44 7.24
C GLY A 294 -6.79 15.31 8.75
N THR A 295 -7.18 16.36 9.48
CA THR A 295 -7.48 16.21 10.91
C THR A 295 -8.53 15.11 11.06
N LEU A 296 -8.33 14.26 12.09
CA LEU A 296 -9.15 13.08 12.36
C LEU A 296 -10.65 13.35 12.18
#